data_AF-A0A517ZLM4-F1
#
_entry.id   AF-A0A517ZLM4-F1
#
_cell.length_a   1.000
_cell.length_b   1.000
_cell.length_c   1.000
_cell.angle_alpha   90.00
_cell.angle_beta   90.00
_cell.angle_gamma   90.00
#
_symmetry.space_group_name_H-M   'P 1'
#
loop_
_entity.id
_entity.type
_entity.pdbx_description
1 polymer ?
#
loop_
_entity_poly.entity_id
_entity_poly.type
_entity_poly.pdbx_seq_one_letter_code
_entity_poly.pdbx_strand_id
1 'polypeptide(L)'
;MADRNQHASTTNATDDSSASRFSHLTRTARLPVLVACLTAGAFVVGTNWRSTDAADPPAGKKSPAASYAQVYLQLAEAQLAYAEHMNSESARTFSDEQLAQYRGSVQIWQKLLKQEKLSGRFDRTAAILSLAEQRLQAAQTELANAETLNKDNPGTVPSQRLKELQAYVTLAQLDTAAGKAAQSGDPTTQLRWRVATLENELMKMRKEVDLIRRTQQ
;
A
#
# COMPACT_ATOMS: atom_id res chain seq x y z
N MET A 1 24.92 -64.54 58.91
CA MET A 1 24.72 -63.09 59.13
C MET A 1 24.83 -62.38 57.80
N ALA A 2 23.71 -62.19 57.12
CA ALA A 2 23.55 -61.35 55.94
C ALA A 2 22.05 -61.13 55.77
N ASP A 3 21.54 -60.04 56.36
CA ASP A 3 20.13 -59.69 56.29
C ASP A 3 19.90 -58.66 55.18
N ARG A 4 19.02 -59.04 54.25
CA ARG A 4 18.43 -58.20 53.21
C ARG A 4 17.39 -57.31 53.86
N ASN A 5 17.53 -55.99 53.71
CA ASN A 5 16.43 -55.06 53.92
C ASN A 5 16.18 -54.26 52.63
N GLN A 6 15.08 -54.58 51.97
CA GLN A 6 14.39 -53.70 51.04
C GLN A 6 13.13 -53.20 51.75
N HIS A 7 12.99 -51.89 51.93
CA HIS A 7 11.69 -51.23 51.96
C HIS A 7 11.82 -49.80 51.45
N ALA A 8 10.97 -49.49 50.47
CA ALA A 8 10.77 -48.19 49.88
C ALA A 8 9.96 -47.27 50.80
N SER A 9 10.16 -45.95 50.67
CA SER A 9 9.12 -44.92 50.82
C SER A 9 9.61 -43.57 50.28
N THR A 10 9.06 -43.24 49.10
CA THR A 10 8.45 -41.96 48.68
C THR A 10 9.01 -40.57 49.06
N THR A 11 9.03 -39.74 48.00
CA THR A 11 8.76 -38.30 47.91
C THR A 11 9.75 -37.31 48.55
N ASN A 12 10.42 -36.52 47.70
CA ASN A 12 10.24 -35.06 47.67
C ASN A 12 10.94 -34.37 46.48
N ALA A 13 10.26 -33.32 46.01
CA ALA A 13 10.79 -32.12 45.36
C ALA A 13 11.39 -32.25 43.94
N THR A 14 10.49 -32.05 42.97
CA THR A 14 10.69 -31.18 41.80
C THR A 14 11.48 -29.92 42.16
N ASP A 15 12.61 -29.70 41.48
CA ASP A 15 13.20 -28.37 41.32
C ASP A 15 13.68 -28.24 39.87
N ASP A 16 12.71 -27.98 39.00
CA ASP A 16 12.88 -27.69 37.58
C ASP A 16 12.68 -26.18 37.41
N SER A 17 13.78 -25.43 37.47
CA SER A 17 13.75 -23.96 37.40
C SER A 17 15.03 -23.44 36.73
N SER A 18 15.16 -23.70 35.43
CA SER A 18 16.15 -23.03 34.56
C SER A 18 15.58 -22.74 33.17
N ALA A 19 14.30 -22.38 33.11
CA ALA A 19 13.63 -21.95 31.88
C ALA A 19 12.70 -20.75 32.15
N SER A 20 13.29 -19.58 32.43
CA SER A 20 12.54 -18.32 32.51
C SER A 20 13.44 -17.10 32.29
N ARG A 21 14.03 -17.01 31.09
CA ARG A 21 14.62 -15.76 30.56
C ARG A 21 14.05 -15.39 29.19
N PHE A 22 12.75 -15.59 29.01
CA PHE A 22 12.00 -15.00 27.89
C PHE A 22 10.70 -14.41 28.43
N SER A 23 10.84 -13.34 29.20
CA SER A 23 9.74 -12.47 29.56
C SER A 23 10.14 -11.05 29.20
N HIS A 24 9.23 -10.34 28.54
CA HIS A 24 9.28 -8.92 28.13
C HIS A 24 9.71 -8.62 26.69
N LEU A 25 9.07 -9.28 25.72
CA LEU A 25 8.75 -8.70 24.41
C LEU A 25 7.22 -8.55 24.27
N THR A 26 6.60 -7.97 25.30
CA THR A 26 5.21 -7.48 25.24
C THR A 26 5.23 -5.97 25.36
N ARG A 27 5.68 -5.30 24.29
CA ARG A 27 5.29 -3.92 24.02
C ARG A 27 4.36 -3.92 22.83
N THR A 28 3.11 -4.24 23.14
CA THR A 28 1.92 -3.92 22.36
C THR A 28 1.80 -2.40 22.23
N ALA A 29 2.59 -1.80 21.34
CA ALA A 29 2.29 -0.47 20.83
C ALA A 29 1.26 -0.63 19.71
N ARG A 30 -0.02 -0.71 20.12
CA ARG A 30 -1.17 -0.48 19.24
C ARG A 30 -1.11 0.97 18.76
N LEU A 31 -0.41 1.24 17.66
CA LEU A 31 -0.59 2.47 16.88
C LEU A 31 -1.65 2.18 15.82
N PRO A 32 -2.76 2.96 15.80
CA PRO A 32 -3.90 2.65 14.97
C PRO A 32 -3.54 2.77 13.50
N VAL A 33 -4.07 1.82 12.75
CA VAL A 33 -4.15 1.70 11.30
C VAL A 33 -4.79 2.97 10.70
N LEU A 34 -4.02 4.06 10.61
CA LEU A 34 -4.37 5.30 9.92
C LEU A 34 -3.70 5.40 8.54
N VAL A 35 -3.02 4.34 8.11
CA VAL A 35 -2.16 4.31 6.92
C VAL A 35 -2.95 4.06 5.62
N ALA A 36 -4.14 3.47 5.71
CA ALA A 36 -4.83 2.94 4.55
C ALA A 36 -5.82 3.92 3.87
N CYS A 37 -6.26 4.97 4.57
CA CYS A 37 -7.25 5.92 4.05
C CYS A 37 -6.70 6.96 3.04
N LEU A 38 -5.39 7.01 2.82
CA LEU A 38 -4.76 8.22 2.26
C LEU A 38 -4.17 8.10 0.84
N THR A 39 -4.08 6.88 0.28
CA THR A 39 -3.77 6.70 -1.16
C THR A 39 -4.97 7.00 -2.06
N ALA A 40 -6.19 6.93 -1.53
CA ALA A 40 -7.42 7.15 -2.29
C ALA A 40 -7.97 8.59 -2.21
N GLY A 41 -7.50 9.40 -1.25
CA GLY A 41 -7.88 10.82 -1.13
C GLY A 41 -7.47 11.66 -2.34
N ALA A 42 -6.54 11.15 -3.16
CA ALA A 42 -6.06 11.84 -4.36
C ALA A 42 -7.03 11.83 -5.56
N PHE A 43 -8.17 11.14 -5.44
CA PHE A 43 -8.89 10.67 -6.62
C PHE A 43 -10.37 11.10 -6.70
N VAL A 44 -11.00 11.47 -5.59
CA VAL A 44 -12.48 11.62 -5.51
C VAL A 44 -13.02 12.94 -6.10
N VAL A 45 -12.22 13.97 -6.40
CA VAL A 45 -12.75 15.31 -6.75
C VAL A 45 -12.76 15.62 -8.28
N GLY A 46 -12.45 14.64 -9.14
CA GLY A 46 -12.13 14.92 -10.55
C GLY A 46 -13.23 14.76 -11.62
N THR A 47 -14.43 14.27 -11.29
CA THR A 47 -15.37 13.76 -12.32
C THR A 47 -16.17 14.82 -13.09
N ASN A 48 -16.13 16.10 -12.68
CA ASN A 48 -16.91 17.17 -13.34
C ASN A 48 -16.12 18.13 -14.24
N TRP A 49 -14.83 17.89 -14.51
CA TRP A 49 -14.03 18.81 -15.34
C TRP A 49 -13.88 18.31 -16.78
N ARG A 50 -15.00 18.16 -17.49
CA ARG A 50 -14.98 18.22 -18.96
C ARG A 50 -14.86 19.69 -19.34
N SER A 51 -13.74 20.05 -19.94
CA SER A 51 -13.82 21.00 -21.04
C SER A 51 -12.74 20.67 -22.05
N THR A 52 -13.15 19.92 -23.07
CA THR A 52 -12.48 19.84 -24.36
C THR A 52 -12.65 21.12 -25.18
N ASP A 53 -13.34 22.14 -24.64
CA ASP A 53 -13.58 23.45 -25.26
C ASP A 53 -13.06 24.63 -24.43
N ALA A 54 -12.26 24.39 -23.38
CA ALA A 54 -11.67 25.48 -22.62
C ALA A 54 -10.52 26.03 -23.44
N ALA A 55 -10.78 27.16 -24.11
CA ALA A 55 -9.77 28.07 -24.61
C ALA A 55 -8.59 28.12 -23.64
N ASP A 56 -7.37 28.10 -24.19
CA ASP A 56 -6.15 28.21 -23.40
C ASP A 56 -6.34 29.27 -22.30
N PRO A 57 -6.04 28.95 -21.03
CA PRO A 57 -6.22 29.92 -19.95
C PRO A 57 -5.47 31.20 -20.34
N PRO A 58 -6.09 32.38 -20.21
CA PRO A 58 -5.47 33.63 -20.62
C PRO A 58 -4.10 33.74 -19.97
N ALA A 59 -3.09 34.09 -20.78
CA ALA A 59 -1.69 34.17 -20.36
C ALA A 59 -1.57 34.88 -19.01
N GLY A 60 -1.07 34.16 -18.00
CA GLY A 60 -0.84 34.68 -16.64
C GLY A 60 -1.73 34.12 -15.53
N LYS A 61 -2.81 33.37 -15.83
CA LYS A 61 -3.57 32.65 -14.78
C LYS A 61 -3.06 31.22 -14.62
N LYS A 62 -2.75 30.80 -13.39
CA LYS A 62 -2.39 29.40 -13.09
C LYS A 62 -3.52 28.48 -13.57
N SER A 63 -3.20 27.53 -14.43
CA SER A 63 -4.14 26.48 -14.83
C SER A 63 -4.71 25.80 -13.57
N PRO A 64 -6.04 25.62 -13.45
CA PRO A 64 -6.62 24.86 -12.35
C PRO A 64 -5.98 23.48 -12.19
N ALA A 65 -5.59 22.83 -13.28
CA ALA A 65 -4.92 21.54 -13.24
C ALA A 65 -3.52 21.63 -12.62
N ALA A 66 -2.76 22.71 -12.87
CA ALA A 66 -1.48 22.96 -12.21
C ALA A 66 -1.65 23.14 -10.69
N SER A 67 -2.69 23.86 -10.27
CA SER A 67 -3.02 24.02 -8.85
C SER A 67 -3.38 22.68 -8.20
N TYR A 68 -4.18 21.85 -8.86
CA TYR A 68 -4.50 20.50 -8.36
C TYR A 68 -3.26 19.62 -8.25
N ALA A 69 -2.44 19.54 -9.30
CA ALA A 69 -1.21 18.75 -9.29
C ALA A 69 -0.24 19.22 -8.19
N GLN A 70 -0.18 20.53 -7.94
CA GLN A 70 0.63 21.10 -6.85
C GLN A 70 0.12 20.68 -5.47
N VAL A 71 -1.19 20.73 -5.22
CA VAL A 71 -1.77 20.30 -3.93
C VAL A 71 -1.56 18.80 -3.71
N TYR A 72 -1.73 17.98 -4.74
CA TYR A 72 -1.50 16.55 -4.63
C TYR A 72 -0.03 16.19 -4.43
N LEU A 73 0.89 16.93 -5.05
CA LEU A 73 2.31 16.80 -4.76
C LEU A 73 2.59 17.09 -3.29
N GLN A 74 2.10 18.20 -2.76
CA GLN A 74 2.27 18.56 -1.34
C GLN A 74 1.71 17.49 -0.40
N LEU A 75 0.55 16.94 -0.72
CA LEU A 75 -0.04 15.84 0.06
C LEU A 75 0.84 14.59 0.02
N ALA A 76 1.33 14.18 -1.15
CA ALA A 76 2.20 13.02 -1.29
C ALA A 76 3.54 13.21 -0.55
N GLU A 77 4.12 14.42 -0.63
CA GLU A 77 5.34 14.78 0.10
C GLU A 77 5.14 14.73 1.62
N ALA A 78 4.01 15.26 2.12
CA ALA A 78 3.67 15.21 3.54
C ALA A 78 3.46 13.77 4.04
N GLN A 79 2.83 12.92 3.24
CA GLN A 79 2.64 11.50 3.56
C GLN A 79 3.98 10.75 3.64
N LEU A 80 4.86 10.97 2.65
CA LEU A 80 6.20 10.39 2.66
C LEU A 80 6.99 10.84 3.89
N ALA A 81 7.02 12.15 4.15
CA ALA A 81 7.74 12.72 5.29
C ALA A 81 7.22 12.18 6.63
N TYR A 82 5.89 12.03 6.77
CA TYR A 82 5.30 11.42 7.96
C TYR A 82 5.72 9.95 8.11
N ALA A 83 5.66 9.15 7.04
CA ALA A 83 6.04 7.75 7.09
C ALA A 83 7.54 7.56 7.42
N GLU A 84 8.41 8.40 6.85
CA GLU A 84 9.84 8.40 7.14
C GLU A 84 10.13 8.82 8.59
N HIS A 85 9.44 9.85 9.10
CA HIS A 85 9.54 10.26 10.50
C HIS A 85 9.10 9.14 11.46
N MET A 86 7.96 8.51 11.21
CA MET A 86 7.48 7.39 12.03
C MET A 86 8.46 6.21 12.02
N ASN A 87 9.08 5.91 10.88
CA ASN A 87 10.11 4.88 10.79
C ASN A 87 11.41 5.24 11.53
N SER A 88 11.72 6.53 11.70
CA SER A 88 12.85 6.98 12.53
C SER A 88 12.58 6.85 14.03
N GLU A 89 11.33 7.08 14.47
CA GLU A 89 10.93 6.96 15.88
C GLU A 89 10.73 5.49 16.30
N SER A 90 10.20 4.67 15.38
CA SER A 90 9.95 3.26 15.61
C SER A 90 10.30 2.48 14.36
N ALA A 91 11.38 1.70 14.44
CA ALA A 91 11.85 0.90 13.32
C ALA A 91 10.71 0.02 12.78
N ARG A 92 10.47 0.12 11.46
CA ARG A 92 9.48 -0.67 10.70
C ARG A 92 8.02 -0.40 11.05
N THR A 93 7.65 0.81 11.46
CA THR A 93 6.24 1.21 11.52
C THR A 93 5.55 1.14 10.15
N PHE A 94 6.27 1.54 9.11
CA PHE A 94 5.93 1.37 7.70
C PHE A 94 6.92 0.40 7.06
N SER A 95 6.43 -0.46 6.17
CA SER A 95 7.31 -1.33 5.38
C SER A 95 8.08 -0.52 4.33
N ASP A 96 9.23 -1.05 3.90
CA ASP A 96 10.00 -0.44 2.81
C ASP A 96 9.17 -0.31 1.52
N GLU A 97 8.24 -1.23 1.32
CA GLU A 97 7.30 -1.19 0.20
C GLU A 97 6.31 -0.02 0.30
N GLN A 98 5.74 0.23 1.49
CA GLN A 98 4.88 1.42 1.70
C GLN A 98 5.65 2.70 1.45
N LEU A 99 6.91 2.78 1.91
CA LEU A 99 7.79 3.92 1.62
C LEU A 99 8.07 4.07 0.12
N ALA A 100 8.32 2.95 -0.59
CA ALA A 100 8.50 2.97 -2.04
C ALA A 100 7.24 3.45 -2.78
N GLN A 101 6.05 3.06 -2.31
CA GLN A 101 4.78 3.54 -2.85
C GLN A 101 4.60 5.06 -2.66
N TYR A 102 4.91 5.60 -1.48
CA TYR A 102 4.87 7.04 -1.23
C TYR A 102 5.88 7.81 -2.09
N ARG A 103 7.12 7.31 -2.21
CA ARG A 103 8.14 7.91 -3.09
C ARG A 103 7.71 7.93 -4.55
N GLY A 104 7.17 6.82 -5.06
CA GLY A 104 6.67 6.79 -6.43
C GLY A 104 5.48 7.72 -6.64
N SER A 105 4.59 7.87 -5.64
CA SER A 105 3.50 8.86 -5.70
C SER A 105 4.03 10.29 -5.83
N VAL A 106 5.05 10.66 -5.05
CA VAL A 106 5.72 11.97 -5.17
C VAL A 106 6.30 12.15 -6.59
N GLN A 107 7.02 11.15 -7.10
CA GLN A 107 7.62 11.20 -8.45
C GLN A 107 6.57 11.39 -9.55
N ILE A 108 5.42 10.71 -9.44
CA ILE A 108 4.31 10.84 -10.40
C ILE A 108 3.76 12.26 -10.37
N TRP A 109 3.44 12.82 -9.20
CA TRP A 109 2.90 14.18 -9.11
C TRP A 109 3.91 15.25 -9.55
N GLN A 110 5.20 15.05 -9.30
CA GLN A 110 6.27 15.90 -9.83
C GLN A 110 6.32 15.86 -11.36
N LYS A 111 6.28 14.67 -11.96
CA LYS A 111 6.30 14.48 -13.42
C LYS A 111 5.08 15.15 -14.07
N LEU A 112 3.90 14.97 -13.48
CA LEU A 112 2.67 15.56 -14.00
C LEU A 112 2.61 17.08 -13.85
N LEU A 113 3.06 17.62 -12.71
CA LEU A 113 3.16 19.07 -12.52
C LEU A 113 4.17 19.68 -13.50
N LYS A 114 5.29 18.99 -13.75
CA LYS A 114 6.28 19.40 -14.76
C LYS A 114 5.67 19.40 -16.16
N GLN A 115 4.95 18.34 -16.53
CA GLN A 115 4.28 18.25 -17.83
C GLN A 115 3.26 19.37 -18.01
N GLU A 116 2.39 19.61 -17.02
CA GLU A 116 1.41 20.70 -17.06
C GLU A 116 2.06 22.07 -17.22
N LYS A 117 3.19 22.32 -16.54
CA LYS A 117 3.95 23.56 -16.69
C LYS A 117 4.56 23.73 -18.09
N LEU A 118 4.94 22.64 -18.75
CA LEU A 118 5.60 22.67 -20.07
C LEU A 118 4.61 22.71 -21.23
N SER A 119 3.54 21.93 -21.16
CA SER A 119 2.59 21.76 -22.27
C SER A 119 1.25 22.48 -22.06
N GLY A 120 0.96 22.95 -20.84
CA GLY A 120 -0.37 23.44 -20.47
C GLY A 120 -1.46 22.37 -20.50
N ARG A 121 -1.08 21.09 -20.66
CA ARG A 121 -2.01 19.96 -20.81
C ARG A 121 -1.71 18.85 -19.81
N PHE A 122 -2.64 18.66 -18.88
CA PHE A 122 -2.62 17.60 -17.89
C PHE A 122 -3.39 16.38 -18.39
N ASP A 123 -2.68 15.35 -18.83
CA ASP A 123 -3.29 14.08 -19.20
C ASP A 123 -3.59 13.24 -17.95
N ARG A 124 -4.84 13.35 -17.49
CA ARG A 124 -5.36 12.56 -16.36
C ARG A 124 -5.30 11.05 -16.63
N THR A 125 -5.51 10.60 -17.86
CA THR A 125 -5.48 9.16 -18.16
C THR A 125 -4.05 8.64 -18.01
N ALA A 126 -3.07 9.37 -18.54
CA ALA A 126 -1.65 9.03 -18.39
C ALA A 126 -1.19 9.01 -16.92
N ALA A 127 -1.68 9.96 -16.11
CA ALA A 127 -1.42 10.00 -14.67
C ALA A 127 -1.89 8.73 -13.96
N ILE A 128 -3.15 8.35 -14.20
CA ILE A 128 -3.76 7.17 -13.58
C ILE A 128 -3.09 5.89 -14.09
N LEU A 129 -2.66 5.88 -15.36
CA LEU A 129 -1.98 4.72 -15.93
C LEU A 129 -0.62 4.52 -15.28
N SER A 130 0.12 5.61 -15.06
CA SER A 130 1.41 5.56 -14.36
C SER A 130 1.25 4.97 -12.94
N LEU A 131 0.14 5.26 -12.26
CA LEU A 131 -0.16 4.69 -10.94
C LEU A 131 -0.53 3.21 -11.03
N ALA A 132 -1.32 2.80 -12.03
CA ALA A 132 -1.65 1.40 -12.27
C ALA A 132 -0.38 0.58 -12.56
N GLU A 133 0.54 1.11 -13.36
CA GLU A 133 1.84 0.49 -13.65
C GLU A 133 2.71 0.35 -12.39
N GLN A 134 2.74 1.38 -11.53
CA GLN A 134 3.46 1.30 -10.26
C GLN A 134 2.87 0.22 -9.33
N ARG A 135 1.54 0.09 -9.28
CA ARG A 135 0.86 -0.95 -8.49
C ARG A 135 1.16 -2.34 -9.00
N LEU A 136 1.21 -2.51 -10.32
CA LEU A 136 1.63 -3.76 -10.94
C LEU A 136 3.06 -4.12 -10.54
N GLN A 137 3.99 -3.17 -10.65
CA GLN A 137 5.38 -3.39 -10.25
C GLN A 137 5.51 -3.77 -8.76
N ALA A 138 4.76 -3.09 -7.89
CA ALA A 138 4.74 -3.40 -6.46
C ALA A 138 4.22 -4.83 -6.20
N ALA A 139 3.06 -5.19 -6.76
CA ALA A 139 2.49 -6.53 -6.61
C ALA A 139 3.42 -7.64 -7.12
N GLN A 140 4.10 -7.40 -8.25
CA GLN A 140 5.09 -8.34 -8.80
C GLN A 140 6.29 -8.51 -7.86
N THR A 141 6.76 -7.41 -7.28
CA THR A 141 7.87 -7.41 -6.32
C THR A 141 7.48 -8.17 -5.04
N GLU A 142 6.28 -7.94 -4.51
CA GLU A 142 5.78 -8.62 -3.31
C GLU A 142 5.67 -10.14 -3.53
N LEU A 143 5.12 -10.57 -4.67
CA LEU A 143 5.07 -11.99 -5.03
C LEU A 143 6.47 -12.59 -5.16
N ALA A 144 7.38 -11.95 -5.88
CA ALA A 144 8.75 -12.44 -6.08
C ALA A 144 9.52 -12.56 -4.75
N ASN A 145 9.34 -11.61 -3.83
CA ASN A 145 9.92 -11.66 -2.49
C ASN A 145 9.35 -12.83 -1.69
N ALA A 146 8.03 -13.04 -1.72
CA ALA A 146 7.38 -14.14 -1.02
C ALA A 146 7.81 -15.52 -1.56
N GLU A 147 7.97 -15.65 -2.87
CA GLU A 147 8.48 -16.86 -3.52
C GLU A 147 9.95 -17.12 -3.14
N THR A 148 10.78 -16.08 -3.12
CA THR A 148 12.20 -16.18 -2.70
C THR A 148 12.29 -16.64 -1.24
N LEU A 149 11.51 -16.05 -0.34
CA LEU A 149 11.45 -16.48 1.06
C LEU A 149 11.05 -17.95 1.22
N ASN A 150 10.11 -18.43 0.42
CA ASN A 150 9.70 -19.84 0.44
C ASN A 150 10.73 -20.78 -0.19
N LYS A 151 11.51 -20.31 -1.16
CA LYS A 151 12.62 -21.06 -1.73
C LYS A 151 13.74 -21.24 -0.70
N ASP A 152 14.06 -20.19 0.03
CA ASP A 152 15.14 -20.22 1.03
C ASP A 152 14.69 -20.92 2.32
N ASN A 153 13.43 -20.77 2.71
CA ASN A 153 12.83 -21.36 3.92
C ASN A 153 11.41 -21.87 3.62
N PRO A 154 11.25 -23.15 3.24
CA PRO A 154 9.96 -23.72 2.87
C PRO A 154 8.87 -23.54 3.95
N GLY A 155 7.71 -23.03 3.54
CA GLY A 155 6.55 -22.84 4.42
C GLY A 155 6.52 -21.50 5.17
N THR A 156 7.52 -20.62 4.98
CA THR A 156 7.55 -19.27 5.58
C THR A 156 6.33 -18.44 5.20
N VAL A 157 5.95 -18.48 3.92
CA VAL A 157 4.73 -17.85 3.38
C VAL A 157 3.71 -18.95 3.09
N PRO A 158 2.51 -18.91 3.72
CA PRO A 158 1.45 -19.88 3.45
C PRO A 158 1.05 -19.91 1.98
N SER A 159 0.70 -21.09 1.46
CA SER A 159 0.31 -21.25 0.05
C SER A 159 -0.92 -20.41 -0.34
N GLN A 160 -1.83 -20.16 0.62
CA GLN A 160 -2.98 -19.28 0.44
C GLN A 160 -2.55 -17.82 0.22
N ARG A 161 -1.53 -17.35 0.94
CA ARG A 161 -1.00 -15.98 0.76
C ARG A 161 -0.32 -15.83 -0.60
N LEU A 162 0.43 -16.84 -1.05
CA LEU A 162 1.01 -16.82 -2.41
C LEU A 162 -0.07 -16.75 -3.49
N LYS A 163 -1.16 -17.51 -3.35
CA LYS A 163 -2.31 -17.43 -4.28
C LYS A 163 -2.97 -16.05 -4.28
N GLU A 164 -3.09 -15.43 -3.11
CA GLU A 164 -3.62 -14.07 -2.97
C GLU A 164 -2.72 -13.05 -3.67
N LEU A 165 -1.40 -13.11 -3.46
CA LEU A 165 -0.42 -12.24 -4.13
C LEU A 165 -0.45 -12.40 -5.64
N GLN A 166 -0.53 -13.63 -6.14
CA GLN A 166 -0.69 -13.90 -7.56
C GLN A 166 -1.98 -13.29 -8.12
N ALA A 167 -3.09 -13.33 -7.36
CA ALA A 167 -4.34 -12.70 -7.77
C ALA A 167 -4.21 -11.16 -7.83
N TYR A 168 -3.48 -10.54 -6.89
CA TYR A 168 -3.19 -9.10 -6.96
C TYR A 168 -2.37 -8.72 -8.18
N VAL A 169 -1.34 -9.51 -8.54
CA VAL A 169 -0.58 -9.30 -9.77
C VAL A 169 -1.50 -9.35 -10.99
N THR A 170 -2.34 -10.38 -11.10
CA THR A 170 -3.27 -10.53 -12.22
C THR A 170 -4.24 -9.35 -12.32
N LEU A 171 -4.80 -8.89 -11.20
CA LEU A 171 -5.69 -7.72 -11.18
C LEU A 171 -4.95 -6.45 -11.63
N ALA A 172 -3.73 -6.22 -11.15
CA ALA A 172 -2.94 -5.06 -11.54
C ALA A 172 -2.51 -5.10 -13.02
N GLN A 173 -2.27 -6.29 -13.59
CA GLN A 173 -2.02 -6.48 -15.02
C GLN A 173 -3.25 -6.10 -15.85
N LEU A 174 -4.43 -6.56 -15.44
CA LEU A 174 -5.68 -6.25 -16.12
C LEU A 174 -6.00 -4.76 -16.07
N ASP A 175 -5.84 -4.11 -14.92
CA ASP A 175 -6.05 -2.66 -14.78
C ASP A 175 -5.06 -1.86 -15.62
N THR A 176 -3.78 -2.25 -15.63
CA THR A 176 -2.76 -1.62 -16.49
C THR A 176 -3.10 -1.78 -17.97
N ALA A 177 -3.53 -2.97 -18.40
CA ALA A 177 -3.91 -3.22 -19.78
C ALA A 177 -5.14 -2.40 -20.18
N ALA A 178 -6.15 -2.32 -19.31
CA ALA A 178 -7.32 -1.46 -19.51
C ALA A 178 -6.94 0.02 -19.60
N GLY A 179 -6.02 0.48 -18.74
CA GLY A 179 -5.49 1.84 -18.78
C GLY A 179 -4.74 2.17 -20.07
N LYS A 180 -3.91 1.23 -20.57
CA LYS A 180 -3.21 1.37 -21.87
C LYS A 180 -4.20 1.48 -23.02
N ALA A 181 -5.23 0.63 -23.04
CA ALA A 181 -6.28 0.70 -24.04
C ALA A 181 -7.08 2.02 -23.94
N ALA A 182 -7.34 2.49 -22.72
CA ALA A 182 -8.05 3.74 -22.48
C ALA A 182 -7.24 4.98 -22.88
N GLN A 183 -5.91 4.97 -22.75
CA GLN A 183 -5.04 6.12 -23.08
C GLN A 183 -5.21 6.58 -24.53
N SER A 184 -5.32 5.65 -25.47
CA SER A 184 -5.61 5.94 -26.89
C SER A 184 -7.10 5.87 -27.25
N GLY A 185 -7.96 5.57 -26.28
CA GLY A 185 -9.40 5.40 -26.48
C GLY A 185 -10.16 6.73 -26.51
N ASP A 186 -11.45 6.64 -26.89
CA ASP A 186 -12.34 7.80 -26.85
C ASP A 186 -12.59 8.29 -25.40
N PRO A 187 -13.05 9.54 -25.21
CA PRO A 187 -13.27 10.10 -23.88
C PRO A 187 -14.21 9.27 -22.97
N THR A 188 -15.13 8.50 -23.54
CA THR A 188 -16.04 7.62 -22.79
C THR A 188 -15.29 6.41 -22.25
N THR A 189 -14.43 5.79 -23.07
CA THR A 189 -13.57 4.68 -22.64
C THR A 189 -12.62 5.12 -21.54
N GLN A 190 -12.02 6.31 -21.68
CA GLN A 190 -11.19 6.91 -20.63
C GLN A 190 -11.97 7.09 -19.33
N LEU A 191 -13.19 7.65 -19.40
CA LEU A 191 -14.00 7.87 -18.19
C LEU A 191 -14.42 6.55 -17.53
N ARG A 192 -14.84 5.55 -18.30
CA ARG A 192 -15.25 4.24 -17.76
C ARG A 192 -14.12 3.57 -16.99
N TRP A 193 -12.93 3.56 -17.56
CA TRP A 193 -11.78 2.98 -16.88
C TRP A 193 -11.47 3.72 -15.57
N ARG A 194 -11.46 5.05 -15.59
CA ARG A 194 -11.26 5.86 -14.37
C ARG A 194 -12.29 5.55 -13.29
N VAL A 195 -13.57 5.42 -13.65
CA VAL A 195 -14.63 5.04 -12.70
C VAL A 195 -14.39 3.65 -12.13
N ALA A 196 -14.05 2.67 -12.96
CA ALA A 196 -13.72 1.32 -12.49
C ALA A 196 -12.53 1.30 -11.52
N THR A 197 -11.47 2.08 -11.80
CA THR A 197 -10.34 2.25 -10.88
C THR A 197 -10.80 2.83 -9.54
N LEU A 198 -11.66 3.86 -9.54
CA LEU A 198 -12.20 4.46 -8.32
C LEU A 198 -13.05 3.48 -7.50
N GLU A 199 -13.90 2.70 -8.17
CA GLU A 199 -14.73 1.68 -7.53
C GLU A 199 -13.88 0.61 -6.85
N ASN A 200 -12.78 0.18 -7.48
CA ASN A 200 -11.82 -0.75 -6.89
C ASN A 200 -11.15 -0.18 -5.63
N GLU A 201 -10.74 1.10 -5.66
CA GLU A 201 -10.19 1.77 -4.47
C GLU A 201 -11.21 1.88 -3.33
N LEU A 202 -12.47 2.21 -3.67
CA LEU A 202 -13.56 2.29 -2.69
C LEU A 202 -13.83 0.94 -2.04
N MET A 203 -13.81 -0.15 -2.83
CA MET A 203 -13.96 -1.50 -2.29
C MET A 203 -12.81 -1.87 -1.34
N LYS A 204 -11.57 -1.50 -1.69
CA LYS A 204 -10.40 -1.73 -0.83
C LYS A 204 -10.54 -1.00 0.50
N MET A 205 -10.85 0.30 0.46
CA MET A 205 -11.05 1.11 1.67
C MET A 205 -12.18 0.58 2.56
N ARG A 206 -13.30 0.14 1.97
CA ARG A 206 -14.41 -0.46 2.74
C ARG A 206 -13.95 -1.70 3.50
N LYS A 207 -13.19 -2.59 2.86
CA LYS A 207 -12.64 -3.79 3.52
C LYS A 207 -11.72 -3.43 4.68
N GLU A 208 -10.88 -2.41 4.52
CA GLU A 208 -9.96 -1.95 5.57
C GLU A 208 -10.70 -1.33 6.76
N VAL A 209 -11.70 -0.50 6.49
CA VAL A 209 -12.57 0.08 7.54
C VAL A 209 -13.32 -1.00 8.30
N ASP A 210 -13.88 -1.99 7.59
CA ASP A 210 -14.57 -3.12 8.21
C ASP A 210 -13.63 -3.96 9.08
N LEU A 211 -12.38 -4.15 8.64
CA LEU A 211 -11.35 -4.84 9.42
C LEU A 211 -11.03 -4.08 10.71
N ILE A 212 -10.78 -2.78 10.63
CA ILE A 212 -10.49 -1.93 11.79
C ILE A 212 -11.63 -2.02 12.80
N ARG A 213 -12.88 -1.89 12.33
CA ARG A 213 -14.07 -1.95 13.16
C ARG A 213 -14.16 -3.28 13.93
N ARG A 214 -13.85 -4.40 13.29
CA ARG A 214 -13.86 -5.72 13.95
C ARG A 214 -12.75 -5.89 14.97
N THR A 215 -11.59 -5.26 14.76
CA THR A 215 -10.45 -5.36 15.70
C THR A 215 -10.57 -4.46 16.94
N GLN A 216 -11.52 -3.52 16.94
CA GLN A 216 -11.79 -2.61 18.06
C GLN A 216 -12.92 -3.09 18.99
N GLN A 217 -13.63 -4.16 18.61
CA GLN A 217 -14.64 -4.84 19.44
C GLN A 217 -14.00 -5.99 20.20
#